data_AF-A0A915MPI5-F1
#
_entry.id   AF-A0A915MPI5-F1
#
_cell.length_a   1.000
_cell.length_b   1.000
_cell.length_c   1.000
_cell.angle_alpha   90.00
_cell.angle_beta   90.00
_cell.angle_gamma   90.00
#
_symmetry.space_group_name_H-M   'P 1'
#
loop_
_entity.id
_entity.type
_entity.pdbx_description
1 polymer ?
#
loop_
_entity_poly.entity_id
_entity_poly.type
_entity_poly.pdbx_seq_one_letter_code
_entity_poly.pdbx_strand_id
1 'polypeptide(L)'
;MGSRVRIIDDAFTLAEGGYLPYEDTLNLTQYLAKEEEYPPWEIALTGFNVIQSYFDDEPETEDLRAYIKLLIGDIFERELDKLGDWEPGDGEKHFFNDLLRQRIIQRMCTLRDSRCINAILNIYRRQFVDSCTDFITTENNGNNSGPASLPHKPGRKMASQCSKIPVPFRTLAYCEGVHYGTEQDWNLILELFRNEIVQVEKERLLVALACSRDTHTLKM
;
A
#
# COMPACT_ATOMS: atom_id res chain seq x y z
N MET A 1 18.72 -16.08 -11.71
CA MET A 1 18.09 -15.22 -10.70
C MET A 1 19.09 -14.63 -9.67
N GLY A 2 20.12 -15.34 -9.18
CA GLY A 2 20.93 -14.83 -8.04
C GLY A 2 21.97 -13.72 -8.29
N SER A 3 22.55 -13.59 -9.49
CA SER A 3 23.72 -12.71 -9.66
C SER A 3 23.41 -11.21 -9.59
N ARG A 4 22.27 -10.76 -10.15
CA ARG A 4 21.87 -9.33 -10.13
C ARG A 4 21.55 -8.85 -8.72
N VAL A 5 20.78 -9.66 -7.98
CA VAL A 5 20.41 -9.42 -6.59
C VAL A 5 21.66 -9.17 -5.74
N ARG A 6 22.63 -10.09 -5.81
CA ARG A 6 23.89 -9.97 -5.06
C ARG A 6 24.70 -8.75 -5.45
N ILE A 7 24.80 -8.44 -6.74
CA ILE A 7 25.56 -7.26 -7.20
C ILE A 7 24.95 -5.97 -6.65
N ILE A 8 23.62 -5.84 -6.67
CA ILE A 8 22.95 -4.65 -6.11
C ILE A 8 23.15 -4.58 -4.60
N ASP A 9 22.91 -5.69 -3.90
CA ASP A 9 23.00 -5.77 -2.44
C ASP A 9 24.41 -5.44 -1.94
N ASP A 10 25.43 -6.05 -2.55
CA ASP A 10 26.85 -5.81 -2.25
C ASP A 10 27.21 -4.34 -2.56
N ALA A 11 26.72 -3.75 -3.66
CA ALA A 11 27.01 -2.37 -4.00
C ALA A 11 26.46 -1.38 -2.97
N PHE A 12 25.20 -1.52 -2.55
CA PHE A 12 24.62 -0.69 -1.48
C PHE A 12 25.34 -0.88 -0.15
N THR A 13 25.63 -2.13 0.22
CA THR A 13 26.33 -2.45 1.47
C THR A 13 27.75 -1.88 1.50
N LEU A 14 28.49 -1.98 0.39
CA LEU A 14 29.82 -1.40 0.28
C LEU A 14 29.77 0.13 0.30
N ALA A 15 28.75 0.75 -0.29
CA ALA A 15 28.59 2.19 -0.24
C ALA A 15 28.27 2.70 1.15
N GLU A 16 27.37 2.03 1.87
CA GLU A 16 27.06 2.34 3.26
C GLU A 16 28.29 2.19 4.16
N GLY A 17 29.11 1.16 3.92
CA GLY A 17 30.38 0.96 4.62
C GLY A 17 31.52 1.92 4.22
N GLY A 18 31.31 2.79 3.23
CA GLY A 18 32.33 3.70 2.70
C GLY A 18 33.41 3.04 1.84
N TYR A 19 33.20 1.80 1.40
CA TYR A 19 34.11 1.03 0.56
C TYR A 19 33.86 1.21 -0.94
N LEU A 20 32.71 1.77 -1.33
CA LEU A 20 32.35 2.10 -2.71
C LEU A 20 31.71 3.51 -2.74
N PRO A 21 32.04 4.39 -3.70
CA PRO A 21 31.32 5.65 -3.86
C PRO A 21 29.83 5.43 -4.13
N TYR A 22 28.97 6.26 -3.53
CA TYR A 22 27.53 6.24 -3.84
C TYR A 22 27.24 6.58 -5.30
N GLU A 23 28.09 7.37 -5.96
CA GLU A 23 27.98 7.66 -7.40
C GLU A 23 28.03 6.37 -8.23
N ASP A 24 28.99 5.48 -7.96
CA ASP A 24 29.12 4.20 -8.66
C ASP A 24 27.90 3.29 -8.38
N THR A 25 27.43 3.30 -7.13
CA THR A 25 26.25 2.54 -6.70
C THR A 25 24.98 3.01 -7.40
N LEU A 26 24.75 4.32 -7.46
CA LEU A 26 23.59 4.89 -8.14
C LEU A 26 23.69 4.70 -9.66
N ASN A 27 24.89 4.80 -10.25
CA ASN A 27 25.11 4.54 -11.66
C ASN A 27 24.78 3.08 -12.03
N LEU A 28 25.17 2.12 -11.17
CA LEU A 28 24.76 0.72 -11.31
C LEU A 28 23.22 0.61 -11.36
N THR A 29 22.48 1.26 -10.46
CA THR A 29 21.02 1.14 -10.38
C THR A 29 20.25 1.65 -11.60
N GLN A 30 20.87 2.39 -12.52
CA GLN A 30 20.21 2.83 -13.76
C GLN A 30 19.69 1.66 -14.62
N TYR A 31 20.31 0.48 -14.50
CA TYR A 31 19.86 -0.71 -15.21
C TYR A 31 18.43 -1.13 -14.83
N LEU A 32 17.95 -0.76 -13.63
CA LEU A 32 16.64 -1.12 -13.10
C LEU A 32 15.49 -0.66 -14.00
N ALA A 33 15.68 0.41 -14.80
CA ALA A 33 14.69 0.83 -15.80
C ALA A 33 14.29 -0.29 -16.79
N LYS A 34 15.10 -1.33 -16.93
CA LYS A 34 14.85 -2.52 -17.76
C LYS A 34 14.63 -3.81 -16.96
N GLU A 35 14.57 -3.72 -15.63
CA GLU A 35 14.40 -4.88 -14.75
C GLU A 35 12.92 -5.26 -14.63
N GLU A 36 12.65 -6.56 -14.72
CA GLU A 36 11.30 -7.12 -14.72
C GLU A 36 11.11 -8.19 -13.63
N GLU A 37 12.17 -8.59 -12.92
CA GLU A 37 12.07 -9.57 -11.84
C GLU A 37 11.88 -8.89 -10.48
N TYR A 38 11.08 -9.52 -9.62
CA TYR A 38 10.82 -9.06 -8.27
C TYR A 38 12.08 -8.90 -7.39
N PRO A 39 12.95 -9.93 -7.24
CA PRO A 39 14.01 -9.86 -6.24
C PRO A 39 15.02 -8.71 -6.42
N PRO A 40 15.50 -8.40 -7.64
CA PRO A 40 16.38 -7.24 -7.84
C PRO A 40 15.73 -5.90 -7.49
N TRP A 41 14.45 -5.73 -7.81
CA TRP A 41 13.69 -4.55 -7.41
C TRP A 41 13.56 -4.44 -5.89
N GLU A 42 13.26 -5.53 -5.19
CA GLU A 42 13.13 -5.52 -3.73
C GLU A 42 14.41 -5.05 -3.03
N ILE A 43 15.58 -5.59 -3.45
CA ILE A 43 16.87 -5.18 -2.89
C ILE A 43 17.17 -3.71 -3.22
N ALA A 44 16.99 -3.30 -4.48
CA ALA A 44 17.25 -1.93 -4.87
C ALA A 44 16.39 -0.92 -4.10
N LEU A 45 15.08 -1.20 -3.96
CA LEU A 45 14.17 -0.35 -3.19
C LEU A 45 14.53 -0.27 -1.71
N THR A 46 15.04 -1.37 -1.15
CA THR A 46 15.55 -1.39 0.24
C THR A 46 16.78 -0.51 0.39
N GLY A 47 17.76 -0.62 -0.53
CA GLY A 47 18.95 0.24 -0.54
C GLY A 47 18.59 1.72 -0.69
N PHE A 48 17.64 2.06 -1.55
CA PHE A 48 17.15 3.43 -1.67
C PHE A 48 16.47 3.95 -0.39
N ASN A 49 15.78 3.10 0.38
CA ASN A 49 15.18 3.52 1.65
C ASN A 49 16.24 3.87 2.69
N VAL A 50 17.38 3.18 2.70
CA VAL A 50 18.52 3.50 3.58
C VAL A 50 19.06 4.89 3.23
N ILE A 51 19.32 5.15 1.94
CA ILE A 51 19.75 6.47 1.48
C ILE A 51 18.72 7.54 1.89
N GLN A 52 17.44 7.28 1.65
CA GLN A 52 16.36 8.21 1.99
C GLN A 52 16.30 8.50 3.49
N SER A 53 16.57 7.52 4.36
CA SER A 53 16.55 7.72 5.82
C SER A 53 17.65 8.65 6.34
N TYR A 54 18.73 8.86 5.57
CA TYR A 54 19.79 9.78 5.96
C TYR A 54 19.46 11.24 5.64
N PHE A 55 18.58 11.47 4.65
CA PHE A 55 18.16 12.81 4.25
C PHE A 55 16.93 13.30 5.03
N ASP A 56 16.12 12.41 5.61
CA ASP A 56 14.90 12.80 6.35
C ASP A 56 14.04 13.83 5.56
N ASP A 57 13.74 14.99 6.14
CA ASP A 57 12.98 16.08 5.53
C ASP A 57 13.85 17.10 4.74
N GLU A 58 15.13 16.82 4.51
CA GLU A 58 16.03 17.69 3.73
C GLU A 58 15.66 17.71 2.24
N PRO A 59 15.93 18.82 1.51
CA PRO A 59 15.50 18.99 0.13
C PRO A 59 16.08 17.96 -0.85
N GLU A 60 17.26 17.39 -0.56
CA GLU A 60 17.91 16.34 -1.34
C GLU A 60 17.04 15.06 -1.44
N THR A 61 16.14 14.84 -0.47
CA THR A 61 15.15 13.76 -0.54
C THR A 61 14.30 13.87 -1.81
N GLU A 62 14.00 15.09 -2.31
CA GLU A 62 13.24 15.28 -3.54
C GLU A 62 14.01 14.85 -4.79
N ASP A 63 15.32 15.07 -4.83
CA ASP A 63 16.17 14.63 -5.95
C ASP A 63 16.20 13.09 -6.02
N LEU A 64 16.34 12.43 -4.87
CA LEU A 64 16.26 10.98 -4.78
C LEU A 64 14.86 10.46 -5.18
N ARG A 65 13.79 11.11 -4.72
CA ARG A 65 12.42 10.76 -5.11
C ARG A 65 12.22 10.87 -6.62
N ALA A 66 12.70 11.94 -7.24
CA ALA A 66 12.61 12.16 -8.67
C ALA A 66 13.38 11.09 -9.45
N TYR A 67 14.60 10.76 -9.03
CA TYR A 67 15.40 9.70 -9.63
C TYR A 67 14.69 8.33 -9.58
N ILE A 68 14.16 7.95 -8.41
CA ILE A 68 13.47 6.66 -8.26
C ILE A 68 12.18 6.62 -9.09
N LYS A 69 11.43 7.73 -9.18
CA LYS A 69 10.26 7.82 -10.07
C LYS A 69 10.63 7.54 -11.52
N LEU A 70 11.77 8.03 -11.99
CA LEU A 70 12.25 7.77 -13.36
C LEU A 70 12.52 6.28 -13.59
N LEU A 71 13.13 5.59 -12.63
CA LEU A 71 13.40 4.15 -12.74
C LEU A 71 12.11 3.31 -12.76
N ILE A 72 11.13 3.68 -11.94
CA ILE A 72 9.91 2.91 -11.72
C ILE A 72 8.83 3.21 -12.77
N GLY A 73 8.88 4.39 -13.41
CA GLY A 73 7.81 4.92 -14.26
C GLY A 73 7.24 3.92 -15.27
N ASP A 74 8.11 3.29 -16.05
CA ASP A 74 7.69 2.37 -17.12
C ASP A 74 6.96 1.13 -16.59
N ILE A 75 7.45 0.53 -15.50
CA ILE A 75 6.81 -0.65 -14.91
C ILE A 75 5.53 -0.26 -14.15
N PHE A 76 5.49 0.92 -13.55
CA PHE A 76 4.29 1.44 -12.90
C PHE A 76 3.14 1.61 -13.90
N GLU A 77 3.38 2.23 -15.06
CA GLU A 77 2.35 2.42 -16.07
C GLU A 77 1.74 1.10 -16.55
N ARG A 78 2.56 0.04 -16.70
CA ARG A 78 2.07 -1.29 -17.12
C ARG A 78 1.24 -2.00 -16.06
N GLU A 79 1.47 -1.69 -14.79
CA GLU A 79 0.83 -2.38 -13.67
C GLU A 79 -0.33 -1.60 -13.06
N LEU A 80 -0.45 -0.28 -13.34
CA LEU A 80 -1.46 0.60 -12.77
C LEU A 80 -2.89 0.14 -13.06
N ASP A 81 -3.18 -0.26 -14.30
CA ASP A 81 -4.52 -0.70 -14.71
C ASP A 81 -4.98 -1.98 -14.01
N LYS A 82 -4.06 -2.76 -13.44
CA LYS A 82 -4.35 -4.05 -12.78
C LYS A 82 -4.67 -3.90 -11.29
N LEU A 83 -4.71 -2.67 -10.77
CA LEU A 83 -4.90 -2.40 -9.35
C LEU A 83 -6.32 -2.75 -8.84
N GLY A 84 -7.35 -2.59 -9.69
CA GLY A 84 -8.76 -2.78 -9.32
C GLY A 84 -9.26 -4.22 -9.43
N ASP A 85 -8.69 -5.01 -10.34
CA ASP A 85 -9.09 -6.38 -10.67
C ASP A 85 -8.01 -7.37 -10.24
N TRP A 86 -7.69 -7.36 -8.94
CA TRP A 86 -6.71 -8.27 -8.38
C TRP A 86 -7.31 -9.66 -8.19
N GLU A 87 -6.97 -10.57 -9.10
CA GLU A 87 -7.16 -12.01 -8.91
C GLU A 87 -5.80 -12.65 -8.62
N PRO A 88 -5.60 -13.34 -7.48
CA PRO A 88 -4.36 -14.04 -7.22
C PRO A 88 -4.18 -15.16 -8.25
N GLY A 89 -3.10 -15.08 -9.05
CA GLY A 89 -2.77 -16.12 -10.01
C GLY A 89 -2.19 -17.37 -9.32
N ASP A 90 -2.34 -18.54 -9.93
CA ASP A 90 -1.75 -19.78 -9.42
C ASP A 90 -0.30 -19.96 -9.92
N GLY A 91 0.58 -20.46 -9.06
CA GLY A 91 1.98 -20.78 -9.38
C GLY A 91 3.02 -19.69 -9.04
N GLU A 92 4.28 -20.11 -9.01
CA GLU A 92 5.42 -19.30 -8.54
C GLU A 92 5.67 -18.03 -9.38
N LYS A 93 5.51 -18.10 -10.71
CA LYS A 93 5.67 -16.92 -11.58
C LYS A 93 4.58 -15.88 -11.32
N HIS A 94 3.36 -16.32 -11.06
CA HIS A 94 2.27 -15.42 -10.70
C HIS A 94 2.53 -14.76 -9.35
N PHE A 95 3.02 -15.52 -8.36
CA PHE A 95 3.42 -14.99 -7.06
C PHE A 95 4.46 -13.87 -7.16
N PHE A 96 5.57 -14.05 -7.88
CA PHE A 96 6.59 -13.00 -8.02
C PHE A 96 6.10 -11.79 -8.82
N ASN A 97 5.27 -11.99 -9.84
CA ASN A 97 4.67 -10.88 -10.58
C ASN A 97 3.74 -10.05 -9.70
N ASP A 98 2.97 -10.71 -8.84
CA ASP A 98 2.07 -10.07 -7.90
C ASP A 98 2.86 -9.29 -6.83
N LEU A 99 3.94 -9.86 -6.30
CA LEU A 99 4.84 -9.14 -5.39
C LEU A 99 5.48 -7.91 -6.05
N LEU A 100 5.93 -8.05 -7.30
CA LEU A 100 6.48 -6.92 -8.06
C LEU A 100 5.43 -5.83 -8.25
N ARG A 101 4.22 -6.17 -8.73
CA ARG A 101 3.11 -5.22 -8.86
C ARG A 101 2.86 -4.49 -7.55
N GLN A 102 2.71 -5.24 -6.46
CA GLN A 102 2.47 -4.68 -5.14
C GLN A 102 3.56 -3.67 -4.78
N ARG A 103 4.84 -4.05 -4.89
CA ARG A 103 5.95 -3.19 -4.45
C ARG A 103 6.13 -1.96 -5.32
N ILE A 104 5.99 -2.09 -6.64
CA ILE A 104 6.08 -0.98 -7.58
C ILE A 104 4.99 0.07 -7.29
N ILE A 105 3.74 -0.38 -7.13
CA ILE A 105 2.62 0.52 -6.83
C ILE A 105 2.80 1.16 -5.46
N GLN A 106 3.08 0.37 -4.42
CA GLN A 106 3.32 0.91 -3.07
C GLN A 106 4.44 1.94 -3.06
N ARG A 107 5.55 1.67 -3.77
CA ARG A 107 6.66 2.62 -3.87
C ARG A 107 6.24 3.90 -4.59
N MET A 108 5.57 3.80 -5.73
CA MET A 108 5.14 4.98 -6.50
C MET A 108 4.19 5.89 -5.68
N CYS A 109 3.29 5.29 -4.90
CA CYS A 109 2.40 6.02 -4.00
C CYS A 109 3.16 6.66 -2.81
N THR A 110 4.13 5.95 -2.22
CA THR A 110 4.99 6.49 -1.15
C THR A 110 5.80 7.69 -1.64
N LEU A 111 6.20 7.68 -2.92
CA LEU A 111 6.85 8.81 -3.60
C LEU A 111 5.88 9.96 -3.96
N ARG A 112 4.62 9.90 -3.50
CA ARG A 112 3.57 10.92 -3.74
C ARG A 112 3.27 11.18 -5.21
N ASP A 113 3.36 10.17 -6.07
CA ASP A 113 2.90 10.29 -7.46
C ASP A 113 1.37 10.42 -7.50
N SER A 114 0.87 11.48 -8.17
CA SER A 114 -0.56 11.80 -8.18
C SER A 114 -1.40 10.74 -8.89
N ARG A 115 -0.88 10.06 -9.92
CA ARG A 115 -1.60 8.97 -10.61
C ARG A 115 -1.83 7.81 -9.65
N CYS A 116 -0.79 7.44 -8.88
CA CYS A 116 -0.88 6.38 -7.88
C CYS A 116 -1.87 6.72 -6.77
N ILE A 117 -1.73 7.91 -6.16
CA ILE A 117 -2.63 8.37 -5.10
C ILE A 117 -4.08 8.40 -5.59
N ASN A 118 -4.34 8.94 -6.78
CA ASN A 118 -5.69 8.98 -7.35
C ASN A 118 -6.27 7.57 -7.58
N ALA A 119 -5.45 6.64 -8.09
CA ALA A 119 -5.88 5.25 -8.29
C ALA A 119 -6.26 4.56 -6.96
N ILE A 120 -5.43 4.74 -5.92
CA ILE A 120 -5.69 4.22 -4.58
C ILE A 120 -6.94 4.84 -3.96
N LEU A 121 -7.14 6.15 -4.08
CA LEU A 121 -8.34 6.82 -3.57
C LEU A 121 -9.61 6.36 -4.29
N ASN A 122 -9.54 6.09 -5.60
CA ASN A 122 -10.66 5.53 -6.35
C ASN A 122 -11.05 4.14 -5.84
N ILE A 123 -10.06 3.29 -5.52
CA ILE A 123 -10.31 1.97 -4.93
C ILE A 123 -10.85 2.09 -3.52
N TYR A 124 -10.29 2.98 -2.69
CA TYR A 124 -10.79 3.25 -1.35
C TYR A 124 -12.28 3.61 -1.37
N ARG A 125 -12.69 4.53 -2.24
CA ARG A 125 -14.10 4.93 -2.37
C ARG A 125 -14.99 3.77 -2.80
N ARG A 126 -14.67 3.13 -3.92
CA ARG A 126 -15.55 2.10 -4.53
C ARG A 126 -15.57 0.77 -3.77
N GLN A 127 -14.43 0.33 -3.29
CA GLN A 127 -14.27 -1.02 -2.73
C GLN A 127 -14.27 -1.05 -1.20
N PHE A 128 -14.19 0.10 -0.54
CA PHE A 128 -14.31 0.20 0.91
C PHE A 128 -15.47 1.10 1.35
N VAL A 129 -15.47 2.39 0.98
CA VAL A 129 -16.52 3.31 1.46
C VAL A 129 -17.91 2.87 1.02
N ASP A 130 -18.13 2.67 -0.29
CA ASP A 130 -19.43 2.25 -0.83
C ASP A 130 -19.82 0.87 -0.27
N SER A 131 -18.90 -0.10 -0.37
CA SER A 131 -19.14 -1.49 0.06
C SER A 131 -19.44 -1.63 1.56
N CYS A 132 -18.72 -0.89 2.41
CA CYS A 132 -18.93 -0.94 3.87
C CYS A 132 -20.14 -0.11 4.31
N THR A 133 -20.44 1.01 3.65
CA THR A 133 -21.65 1.79 3.94
C THR A 133 -22.91 0.98 3.58
N ASP A 134 -22.91 0.32 2.42
CA ASP A 134 -24.00 -0.57 1.99
C ASP A 134 -24.17 -1.75 2.95
N PHE A 135 -23.07 -2.35 3.40
CA PHE A 135 -23.08 -3.41 4.40
C PHE A 135 -23.68 -2.95 5.73
N ILE A 136 -23.28 -1.77 6.22
CA ILE A 136 -23.76 -1.20 7.48
C ILE A 136 -25.27 -0.87 7.40
N THR A 137 -25.76 -0.36 6.26
CA THR A 137 -27.15 0.06 6.07
C THR A 137 -28.10 -1.12 5.82
N THR A 138 -27.65 -2.16 5.10
CA THR A 138 -28.46 -3.36 4.81
C THR A 138 -28.83 -4.12 6.08
N GLU A 139 -27.92 -4.22 7.06
CA GLU A 139 -28.24 -4.87 8.35
C GLU A 139 -29.18 -4.04 9.23
N ASN A 140 -29.20 -2.71 9.09
CA ASN A 140 -30.11 -1.84 9.85
C ASN A 140 -31.57 -1.97 9.36
N ASN A 141 -31.78 -2.42 8.12
CA ASN A 141 -33.09 -2.61 7.50
C ASN A 141 -33.60 -4.07 7.56
N GLY A 142 -32.99 -4.91 8.40
CA GLY A 142 -33.34 -6.33 8.56
C GLY A 142 -34.75 -6.57 9.10
N ASN A 143 -35.74 -6.59 8.21
CA ASN A 143 -36.94 -7.39 8.37
C ASN A 143 -36.51 -8.86 8.41
N ASN A 144 -36.62 -9.50 9.58
CA ASN A 144 -36.37 -10.93 9.76
C ASN A 144 -37.37 -11.76 8.93
N SER A 145 -36.99 -12.19 7.72
CA SER A 145 -37.76 -13.15 6.91
C SER A 145 -36.93 -14.32 6.38
N GLY A 146 -35.78 -14.60 7.01
CA GLY A 146 -35.06 -15.87 6.84
C GLY A 146 -35.57 -16.93 7.83
N PRO A 147 -35.61 -18.23 7.45
CA PRO A 147 -36.01 -19.28 8.38
C PRO A 147 -35.04 -19.30 9.57
N ALA A 148 -35.60 -19.36 10.77
CA ALA A 148 -34.86 -19.35 12.03
C ALA A 148 -33.94 -20.57 12.13
N SER A 149 -32.68 -20.42 11.74
CA SER A 149 -31.60 -21.36 12.04
C SER A 149 -30.45 -20.63 12.73
N LEU A 150 -30.25 -21.03 14.00
CA LEU A 150 -29.25 -20.61 14.98
C LEU A 150 -29.35 -19.15 15.49
N PRO A 151 -29.16 -18.91 16.80
CA PRO A 151 -29.18 -17.58 17.38
C PRO A 151 -27.87 -16.85 17.01
N HIS A 152 -27.81 -16.28 15.81
CA HIS A 152 -26.78 -15.29 15.51
C HIS A 152 -27.07 -14.04 16.36
N LYS A 153 -26.17 -13.74 17.29
CA LYS A 153 -26.05 -12.37 17.85
C LYS A 153 -26.03 -11.38 16.68
N PRO A 154 -26.57 -10.14 16.84
CA PRO A 154 -26.38 -9.12 15.81
C PRO A 154 -24.88 -9.06 15.47
N GLY A 155 -24.56 -9.30 14.21
CA GLY A 155 -23.19 -9.41 13.73
C GLY A 155 -22.45 -8.12 14.05
N ARG A 156 -21.21 -8.22 14.54
CA ARG A 156 -20.35 -7.03 14.59
C ARG A 156 -20.07 -6.63 13.15
N LYS A 157 -20.22 -5.34 12.84
CA LYS A 157 -19.95 -4.81 11.50
C LYS A 157 -18.44 -4.65 11.33
N MET A 158 -17.79 -5.58 10.63
CA MET A 158 -16.33 -5.66 10.54
C MET A 158 -15.82 -5.24 9.16
N ALA A 159 -14.70 -4.51 9.12
CA ALA A 159 -14.06 -4.13 7.86
C ALA A 159 -13.66 -5.36 7.04
N SER A 160 -13.20 -6.41 7.72
CA SER A 160 -12.82 -7.69 7.11
C SER A 160 -13.95 -8.36 6.33
N GLN A 161 -15.21 -8.03 6.60
CA GLN A 161 -16.39 -8.60 5.92
C GLN A 161 -16.87 -7.75 4.74
N CYS A 162 -16.66 -6.43 4.76
CA CYS A 162 -17.18 -5.52 3.75
C CYS A 162 -16.12 -4.98 2.78
N SER A 163 -14.85 -4.95 3.20
CA SER A 163 -13.74 -4.46 2.37
C SER A 163 -13.47 -5.39 1.19
N LYS A 164 -13.65 -4.86 -0.02
CA LYS A 164 -13.29 -5.52 -1.29
C LYS A 164 -11.90 -5.14 -1.78
N ILE A 165 -11.20 -4.25 -1.08
CA ILE A 165 -9.84 -3.85 -1.44
C ILE A 165 -8.91 -5.08 -1.36
N PRO A 166 -8.08 -5.33 -2.39
CA PRO A 166 -7.08 -6.39 -2.34
C PRO A 166 -6.17 -6.22 -1.13
N VAL A 167 -5.94 -7.30 -0.39
CA VAL A 167 -5.21 -7.30 0.88
C VAL A 167 -3.88 -6.52 0.82
N PRO A 168 -3.04 -6.64 -0.22
CA PRO A 168 -1.80 -5.86 -0.36
C PRO A 168 -1.95 -4.33 -0.31
N PHE A 169 -3.11 -3.81 -0.69
CA PHE A 169 -3.34 -2.38 -0.83
C PHE A 169 -4.21 -1.80 0.29
N ARG A 170 -4.76 -2.61 1.20
CA ARG A 170 -5.65 -2.16 2.27
C ARG A 170 -5.03 -1.10 3.17
N THR A 171 -3.83 -1.35 3.69
CA THR A 171 -3.14 -0.39 4.58
C THR A 171 -2.95 0.96 3.89
N LEU A 172 -2.47 0.94 2.65
CA LEU A 172 -2.23 2.14 1.85
C LEU A 172 -3.55 2.87 1.53
N ALA A 173 -4.57 2.13 1.08
CA ALA A 173 -5.86 2.70 0.72
C ALA A 173 -6.59 3.32 1.91
N TYR A 174 -6.57 2.67 3.07
CA TYR A 174 -7.18 3.23 4.27
C TYR A 174 -6.43 4.48 4.74
N CYS A 175 -5.09 4.43 4.78
CA CYS A 175 -4.28 5.57 5.19
C CYS A 175 -4.46 6.77 4.26
N GLU A 176 -4.33 6.58 2.94
CA GLU A 176 -4.53 7.67 1.97
C GLU A 176 -5.98 8.15 1.94
N GLY A 177 -6.93 7.23 2.11
CA GLY A 177 -8.36 7.52 2.25
C GLY A 177 -8.66 8.45 3.43
N VAL A 178 -8.04 8.22 4.59
CA VAL A 178 -8.16 9.11 5.76
C VAL A 178 -7.39 10.41 5.57
N HIS A 179 -6.18 10.35 5.01
CA HIS A 179 -5.29 11.51 4.83
C HIS A 179 -5.87 12.56 3.86
N TYR A 180 -6.54 12.12 2.79
CA TYR A 180 -7.22 12.99 1.82
C TYR A 180 -8.74 13.07 2.02
N GLY A 181 -9.28 12.31 2.96
CA GLY A 181 -10.71 12.18 3.21
C GLY A 181 -11.28 13.26 4.12
N THR A 182 -12.55 13.06 4.43
CA THR A 182 -13.35 13.90 5.32
C THR A 182 -13.46 13.31 6.73
N GLU A 183 -14.07 14.05 7.65
CA GLU A 183 -14.38 13.53 8.99
C GLU A 183 -15.31 12.30 8.93
N GLN A 184 -16.18 12.22 7.93
CA GLN A 184 -17.05 11.07 7.70
C GLN A 184 -16.24 9.81 7.36
N ASP A 185 -15.21 9.94 6.52
CA ASP A 185 -14.31 8.83 6.18
C ASP A 185 -13.56 8.32 7.43
N TRP A 186 -13.09 9.24 8.27
CA TRP A 186 -12.42 8.90 9.53
C TRP A 186 -13.36 8.20 10.51
N ASN A 187 -14.59 8.72 10.68
CA ASN A 187 -15.60 8.14 11.55
C ASN A 187 -16.01 6.73 11.10
N LEU A 188 -16.12 6.48 9.80
CA LEU A 188 -16.37 5.14 9.24
C LEU A 188 -15.25 4.16 9.63
N ILE A 189 -13.98 4.55 9.43
CA ILE A 189 -12.83 3.72 9.82
C ILE A 189 -12.84 3.46 11.34
N LEU A 190 -13.14 4.47 12.16
CA LEU A 190 -13.19 4.34 13.61
C LEU A 190 -14.29 3.37 14.06
N GLU A 191 -15.48 3.45 13.47
CA GLU A 191 -16.58 2.53 13.76
C GLU A 191 -16.18 1.09 13.44
N LEU A 192 -15.63 0.86 12.24
CA LEU A 192 -15.17 -0.45 11.82
C LEU A 192 -14.02 -0.97 12.69
N PHE A 193 -13.08 -0.12 13.09
CA PHE A 193 -11.98 -0.48 14.00
C PHE A 193 -12.47 -0.97 15.37
N ARG A 194 -13.46 -0.27 15.95
CA ARG A 194 -14.05 -0.64 17.25
C ARG A 194 -14.72 -2.02 17.19
N ASN A 195 -15.31 -2.36 16.05
CA ASN A 195 -16.02 -3.61 15.83
C ASN A 195 -15.12 -4.77 15.37
N GLU A 196 -13.99 -4.47 14.71
CA GLU A 196 -13.08 -5.46 14.12
C GLU A 196 -12.44 -6.36 15.19
N ILE A 197 -12.40 -7.66 14.88
CA ILE A 197 -11.81 -8.71 15.72
C ILE A 197 -10.64 -9.42 15.03
N VAL A 198 -10.56 -9.34 13.70
CA VAL A 198 -9.42 -9.86 12.94
C VAL A 198 -8.23 -8.95 13.19
N GLN A 199 -7.26 -9.44 13.98
CA GLN A 199 -6.14 -8.63 14.49
C GLN A 199 -5.40 -7.86 13.39
N VAL A 200 -5.09 -8.53 12.27
CA VAL A 200 -4.37 -7.90 11.15
C VAL A 200 -5.18 -6.77 10.52
N GLU A 201 -6.50 -6.95 10.36
CA GLU A 201 -7.35 -5.88 9.80
C GLU A 201 -7.52 -4.73 10.79
N LYS A 202 -7.66 -5.06 12.07
CA LYS A 202 -7.75 -4.08 13.16
C LYS A 202 -6.52 -3.18 13.21
N GLU A 203 -5.32 -3.75 13.05
CA GLU A 203 -4.07 -3.01 12.98
C GLU A 203 -4.04 -2.06 11.76
N ARG A 204 -4.48 -2.51 10.58
CA ARG A 204 -4.55 -1.64 9.38
C ARG A 204 -5.46 -0.44 9.58
N LEU A 205 -6.62 -0.65 10.20
CA LEU A 205 -7.56 0.44 10.52
C LEU A 205 -6.95 1.41 11.54
N LEU A 206 -6.24 0.90 12.55
CA LEU A 206 -5.54 1.74 13.52
C LEU A 206 -4.47 2.62 12.85
N VAL A 207 -3.65 2.04 11.98
CA VAL A 207 -2.65 2.77 11.19
C VAL A 207 -3.33 3.84 10.33
N ALA A 208 -4.47 3.53 9.72
CA ALA A 208 -5.20 4.49 8.90
C ALA A 208 -5.72 5.70 9.69
N LEU A 209 -6.23 5.49 10.90
CA LEU A 209 -6.69 6.59 11.77
C LEU A 209 -5.57 7.57 12.09
N ALA A 210 -4.34 7.07 12.26
CA ALA A 210 -3.15 7.88 12.50
C ALA A 210 -2.68 8.68 11.27
N CYS A 211 -3.18 8.37 10.07
CA CYS A 211 -2.87 9.13 8.86
C CYS A 211 -3.70 10.41 8.71
N SER A 212 -4.60 10.72 9.66
CA SER A 212 -5.37 11.96 9.62
C SER A 212 -4.45 13.18 9.73
N ARG A 213 -4.74 14.20 8.93
CA ARG A 213 -4.06 15.51 9.01
C ARG A 213 -4.71 16.44 10.04
N ASP A 214 -5.88 16.09 10.56
CA ASP A 214 -6.59 16.92 11.53
C ASP A 214 -6.02 16.69 12.94
N THR A 215 -5.46 17.74 13.51
CA THR A 215 -4.91 17.70 14.88
C THR A 215 -5.98 17.45 15.94
N HIS A 216 -7.27 17.68 15.66
CA HIS A 216 -8.36 17.40 16.58
C HIS A 216 -8.69 15.91 16.64
N THR A 217 -8.74 15.21 15.51
CA THR A 217 -9.01 13.76 15.46
C THR A 217 -7.87 12.95 16.07
N LEU A 218 -6.62 13.41 15.94
CA LEU A 218 -5.44 12.74 16.51
C LEU A 218 -5.34 12.82 18.05
N LYS A 219 -6.13 13.70 18.71
CA LYS A 219 -6.10 13.92 20.17
C LYS A 219 -7.22 13.18 20.92
N MET A 220 -8.16 12.57 20.21
CA MET A 220 -9.30 11.83 20.79
C MET A 220 -8.94 10.36 21.06
#